data_AF-A0A7H4N783-F1
#
_entry.id   AF-A0A7H4N783-F1
#
_cell.length_a   1.000
_cell.length_b   1.000
_cell.length_c   1.000
_cell.angle_alpha   90.00
_cell.angle_beta   90.00
_cell.angle_gamma   90.00
#
_symmetry.space_group_name_H-M   'P 1'
#
loop_
_entity.id
_entity.type
_entity.pdbx_description
1 polymer ?
#
loop_
_entity_poly.entity_id
_entity_poly.type
_entity_poly.pdbx_seq_one_letter_code
_entity_poly.pdbx_strand_id
1 'polypeptide(L)'
;MRLEGNVIARSGEIMAKIDFRNKINWRRRYRSPQGVETEREILRIFESDRGRIINSPAIRRLQQKTQVFPLERNARGAYAADPLSWKFSRWGRYIAKEVLSRLKEQKLLESYGLDELTRAVREHC
;
A
#
# COMPACT_ATOMS: atom_id res chain seq x y z
N MET A 1 29.20 28.63 20.96
CA MET A 1 28.73 27.27 20.63
C MET A 1 27.51 26.98 21.47
N ARG A 2 26.31 27.36 20.99
CA ARG A 2 25.03 27.18 21.69
C ARG A 2 24.34 25.97 21.07
N LEU A 3 24.05 24.97 21.88
CA LEU A 3 23.24 23.82 21.52
C LEU A 3 21.78 24.29 21.53
N GLU A 4 21.23 24.57 20.35
CA GLU A 4 19.81 24.85 20.17
C GLU A 4 19.03 23.55 20.47
N GLY A 5 18.13 23.66 21.44
CA GLY A 5 17.32 22.57 21.95
C GLY A 5 16.46 21.94 20.86
N ASN A 6 16.39 20.62 20.89
CA ASN A 6 15.50 19.83 20.07
C ASN A 6 14.05 20.10 20.53
N VAL A 7 13.39 21.05 19.88
CA VAL A 7 11.95 21.29 20.05
C VAL A 7 11.25 20.07 19.48
N ILE A 8 10.75 19.22 20.37
CA ILE A 8 9.80 18.16 20.02
C ILE A 8 8.56 18.88 19.48
N ALA A 9 8.46 18.99 18.15
CA ALA A 9 7.32 19.57 17.48
C ALA A 9 6.06 18.86 17.97
N ARG A 10 5.09 19.64 18.47
CA ARG A 10 3.80 19.09 18.88
C ARG A 10 3.18 18.38 17.70
N SER A 11 2.73 17.15 17.91
CA SER A 11 2.13 16.25 16.91
C SER A 11 0.98 16.88 16.11
N GLY A 12 0.39 17.98 16.60
CA GLY A 12 -0.65 18.75 15.91
C GLY A 12 -0.18 19.73 14.83
N GLU A 13 1.06 20.23 14.87
CA GLU A 13 1.55 21.21 13.86
C GLU A 13 1.96 20.52 12.55
N ILE A 14 2.40 19.26 12.61
CA ILE A 14 2.80 18.46 11.44
C ILE A 14 1.58 17.95 10.64
N MET A 15 0.38 17.96 11.25
CA MET A 15 -0.89 17.61 10.60
C MET A 15 -1.43 18.71 9.69
N ALA A 16 -0.83 19.90 9.67
CA ALA A 16 -1.38 21.07 9.00
C ALA A 16 -1.39 21.02 7.46
N LYS A 17 -0.72 20.06 6.79
CA LYS A 17 -0.81 19.94 5.32
C LYS A 17 -0.38 18.57 4.76
N ILE A 18 -1.02 17.49 5.17
CA ILE A 18 -0.81 16.19 4.51
C ILE A 18 -1.54 16.19 3.17
N ASP A 19 -0.81 16.08 2.07
CA ASP A 19 -1.37 15.92 0.72
C ASP A 19 -0.86 14.60 0.12
N PHE A 20 -1.77 13.66 -0.14
CA PHE A 20 -1.42 12.35 -0.68
C PHE A 20 -1.01 12.39 -2.15
N ARG A 21 -1.33 13.46 -2.90
CA ARG A 21 -0.86 13.64 -4.27
C ARG A 21 0.67 13.71 -4.34
N ASN A 22 1.30 14.24 -3.30
CA ASN A 22 2.76 14.32 -3.18
C ASN A 22 3.41 13.04 -2.64
N LYS A 23 2.61 12.11 -2.10
CA LYS A 23 3.10 10.87 -1.48
C LYS A 23 2.91 9.65 -2.38
N ILE A 24 1.80 9.59 -3.11
CA ILE A 24 1.45 8.49 -4.00
C ILE A 24 2.03 8.78 -5.39
N ASN A 25 3.32 8.47 -5.56
CA ASN A 25 4.03 8.70 -6.81
C ASN A 25 3.98 7.47 -7.72
N TRP A 26 3.58 7.67 -8.97
CA TRP A 26 3.51 6.64 -10.02
C TRP A 26 4.79 6.56 -10.88
N ARG A 27 5.73 7.51 -10.72
CA ARG A 27 7.00 7.53 -11.45
C ARG A 27 7.90 6.38 -11.02
N ARG A 28 8.66 5.86 -11.98
CA ARG A 28 9.60 4.75 -11.76
C ARG A 28 11.04 5.23 -11.87
N ARG A 29 11.96 4.57 -11.16
CA ARG A 29 13.41 4.87 -11.21
C ARG A 29 13.99 4.79 -12.63
N TYR A 30 13.51 3.84 -13.43
CA TYR A 30 13.94 3.62 -14.80
C TYR A 30 12.74 3.57 -15.73
N ARG A 31 12.87 4.14 -16.93
CA ARG A 31 11.80 4.22 -17.95
C ARG A 31 10.46 4.62 -17.30
N SER A 32 10.49 5.72 -16.54
CA SER A 32 9.27 6.28 -16.01
C SER A 32 8.35 6.62 -17.17
N PRO A 33 7.05 6.35 -17.08
CA PRO A 33 6.10 6.95 -17.99
C PRO A 33 6.27 8.48 -17.94
N GLN A 34 6.16 9.16 -19.08
CA GLN A 34 6.16 10.62 -19.18
C GLN A 34 4.77 11.05 -19.65
N GLY A 35 4.21 12.09 -19.01
CA GLY A 35 2.87 12.59 -19.33
C GLY A 35 1.78 11.59 -18.91
N VAL A 36 1.17 11.81 -17.75
CA VAL A 36 0.00 11.04 -17.34
C VAL A 36 -1.05 12.07 -16.95
N GLU A 37 -2.11 12.17 -17.74
CA GLU A 37 -3.14 13.19 -17.54
C GLU A 37 -4.45 12.62 -17.01
N THR A 38 -4.59 11.28 -16.93
CA THR A 38 -5.86 10.65 -16.51
C THR A 38 -5.72 9.64 -15.38
N GLU A 39 -6.66 9.63 -14.44
CA GLU A 39 -6.77 8.66 -13.32
C GLU A 39 -6.61 7.20 -13.79
N ARG A 40 -7.26 6.84 -14.90
CA ARG A 40 -7.23 5.48 -15.47
C ARG A 40 -5.82 5.03 -15.86
N GLU A 41 -4.97 5.95 -16.28
CA GLU A 41 -3.58 5.63 -16.65
C GLU A 41 -2.73 5.40 -15.40
N ILE A 42 -2.95 6.22 -14.36
CA ILE A 42 -2.34 6.02 -13.04
C ILE A 42 -2.73 4.65 -12.48
N LEU A 43 -4.01 4.27 -12.58
CA LEU A 43 -4.50 2.94 -12.17
C LEU A 43 -3.77 1.80 -12.91
N ARG A 44 -3.65 1.91 -14.23
CA ARG A 44 -2.93 0.91 -15.05
C ARG A 44 -1.46 0.76 -14.64
N ILE A 45 -0.81 1.84 -14.23
CA ILE A 45 0.58 1.79 -13.73
C ILE A 45 0.65 0.99 -12.42
N PHE A 46 -0.27 1.23 -11.49
CA PHE A 46 -0.33 0.47 -10.23
C PHE A 46 -0.71 -1.00 -10.43
N GLU A 47 -1.63 -1.30 -11.35
CA GLU A 47 -1.96 -2.69 -11.72
C GLU A 47 -0.77 -3.41 -12.37
N SER A 48 -0.01 -2.69 -13.20
CA SER A 48 1.24 -3.20 -13.78
C SER A 48 2.26 -3.56 -12.69
N ASP A 49 2.41 -2.72 -11.67
CA ASP A 49 3.30 -2.99 -10.53
C ASP A 49 2.81 -4.18 -9.68
N ARG A 50 1.49 -4.29 -9.46
CA ARG A 50 0.89 -5.48 -8.84
C ARG A 50 1.23 -6.76 -9.61
N GLY A 51 1.09 -6.75 -10.94
CA GLY A 51 1.45 -7.89 -11.78
C GLY A 51 2.94 -8.27 -11.69
N ARG A 52 3.84 -7.29 -11.59
CA ARG A 52 5.29 -7.52 -11.41
C ARG A 52 5.61 -8.16 -10.07
N ILE A 53 4.98 -7.71 -8.99
CA ILE A 53 5.19 -8.26 -7.65
C ILE A 53 4.69 -9.71 -7.60
N ILE A 54 3.44 -9.96 -8.00
CA ILE A 54 2.79 -11.28 -7.93
C ILE A 54 3.53 -12.32 -8.78
N ASN A 55 3.89 -11.97 -10.02
CA ASN A 55 4.55 -12.90 -10.94
C ASN A 55 6.07 -13.02 -10.71
N SER A 56 6.62 -12.29 -9.74
CA SER A 56 8.06 -12.32 -9.49
C SER A 56 8.51 -13.71 -9.00
N PRO A 57 9.72 -14.16 -9.40
CA PRO A 57 10.30 -15.38 -8.86
C PRO A 57 10.62 -15.25 -7.36
N ALA A 58 10.78 -14.02 -6.83
CA ALA A 58 11.01 -13.77 -5.42
C ALA A 58 9.80 -14.15 -4.55
N ILE A 59 8.57 -13.79 -4.96
CA ILE A 59 7.34 -14.19 -4.26
C ILE A 59 7.14 -15.71 -4.32
N ARG A 60 7.41 -16.35 -5.47
CA ARG A 60 7.33 -17.82 -5.58
C ARG A 60 8.33 -18.53 -4.66
N ARG A 61 9.53 -17.99 -4.49
CA ARG A 61 10.51 -18.50 -3.51
C ARG A 61 10.06 -18.32 -2.06
N LEU A 62 9.34 -17.24 -1.75
CA LEU A 62 8.78 -17.01 -0.41
C LEU A 62 7.75 -18.07 -0.03
N GLN A 63 7.00 -18.63 -0.99
CA GLN A 63 6.07 -19.75 -0.73
C GLN A 63 6.79 -21.02 -0.25
N GLN A 64 8.05 -21.21 -0.64
CA GLN A 64 8.88 -22.36 -0.27
C GLN A 64 9.64 -22.15 1.05
N LYS A 65 9.63 -20.93 1.60
CA LYS A 65 10.22 -20.67 2.92
C LYS A 65 9.19 -21.07 3.97
N THR A 66 9.50 -22.15 4.68
CA THR A 66 8.75 -22.59 5.86
C THR A 66 8.55 -21.43 6.82
N GLN A 67 7.31 -21.16 7.14
CA GLN A 67 6.98 -20.28 8.23
C GLN A 67 6.59 -21.12 9.44
N VAL A 68 7.46 -21.12 10.45
CA VAL A 68 7.26 -21.67 11.81
C VAL A 68 7.00 -23.19 11.88
N PHE A 69 6.46 -23.83 10.85
CA PHE A 69 6.23 -25.28 10.76
C PHE A 69 6.92 -25.89 9.55
N PRO A 70 7.47 -27.12 9.67
CA PRO A 70 8.02 -27.87 8.54
C PRO A 70 6.98 -28.11 7.44
N LEU A 71 7.41 -28.09 6.17
CA LEU A 71 6.55 -28.45 5.04
C LEU A 71 6.30 -29.96 5.06
N GLU A 72 5.16 -30.40 5.58
CA GLU A 72 4.77 -31.81 5.49
C GLU A 72 4.28 -32.17 4.08
N ARG A 73 4.71 -33.34 3.57
CA ARG A 73 4.36 -33.87 2.23
C ARG A 73 2.85 -34.07 2.00
N ASN A 74 2.05 -34.15 3.06
CA ASN A 74 0.61 -34.43 3.03
C ASN A 74 -0.24 -33.20 3.37
N ALA A 75 0.10 -32.03 2.81
CA ALA A 75 -0.55 -30.74 3.07
C ALA A 75 -2.03 -30.62 2.62
N ARG A 76 -2.81 -31.72 2.63
CA ARG A 76 -4.28 -31.71 2.57
C ARG A 76 -4.93 -31.59 3.96
N GLY A 77 -4.17 -31.68 5.05
CA GLY A 77 -4.67 -31.48 6.42
C GLY A 77 -4.38 -30.09 6.96
N ALA A 78 -5.37 -29.20 6.93
CA ALA A 78 -5.61 -28.04 7.81
C ALA A 78 -4.54 -26.94 8.07
N TYR A 79 -3.24 -27.13 7.82
CA TYR A 79 -2.19 -26.13 8.12
C TYR A 79 -1.60 -25.45 6.89
N ALA A 80 -2.03 -25.84 5.68
CA ALA A 80 -1.76 -25.12 4.42
C ALA A 80 -2.63 -23.86 4.27
N ALA A 81 -2.85 -23.16 5.39
CA ALA A 81 -3.57 -21.91 5.42
C ALA A 81 -2.72 -20.84 4.76
N ASP A 82 -3.28 -20.12 3.78
CA ASP A 82 -2.74 -18.96 3.06
C ASP A 82 -1.36 -18.46 3.57
N PRO A 83 -0.31 -18.37 2.72
CA PRO A 83 0.99 -17.85 3.14
C PRO A 83 0.84 -16.56 3.94
N LEU A 84 1.58 -16.38 5.04
CA LEU A 84 1.44 -15.21 5.91
C LEU A 84 1.51 -13.87 5.16
N SER A 85 2.32 -13.80 4.10
CA SER A 85 2.38 -12.63 3.22
C SER A 85 1.04 -12.33 2.54
N TRP A 86 0.29 -13.37 2.13
CA TRP A 86 -1.04 -13.23 1.56
C TRP A 86 -2.08 -12.82 2.61
N LYS A 87 -2.00 -13.38 3.83
CA LYS A 87 -2.84 -12.97 4.96
C LYS A 87 -2.63 -11.50 5.33
N PHE A 88 -1.37 -11.06 5.46
CA PHE A 88 -1.05 -9.65 5.70
C PHE A 88 -1.50 -8.74 4.56
N SER A 89 -1.38 -9.16 3.31
CA SER A 89 -1.91 -8.38 2.18
C SER A 89 -3.44 -8.23 2.25
N ARG A 90 -4.17 -9.29 2.64
CA ARG A 90 -5.62 -9.25 2.85
C ARG A 90 -6.02 -8.34 4.03
N TRP A 91 -5.30 -8.40 5.15
CA TRP A 91 -5.54 -7.50 6.28
C TRP A 91 -5.18 -6.05 5.97
N GLY A 92 -4.07 -5.82 5.25
CA GLY A 92 -3.66 -4.49 4.80
C GLY A 92 -4.71 -3.84 3.90
N ARG A 93 -5.28 -4.60 2.95
CA ARG A 93 -6.44 -4.17 2.16
C ARG A 93 -7.61 -3.73 3.05
N TYR A 94 -7.98 -4.57 4.02
CA TYR A 94 -9.10 -4.29 4.90
C TYR A 94 -8.89 -2.99 5.69
N ILE A 95 -7.71 -2.82 6.28
CA ILE A 95 -7.35 -1.60 7.02
C ILE A 95 -7.39 -0.37 6.10
N ALA A 96 -6.82 -0.46 4.89
CA ALA A 96 -6.84 0.65 3.94
C ALA A 96 -8.28 1.05 3.54
N LYS A 97 -9.15 0.06 3.31
CA LYS A 97 -10.58 0.29 3.02
C LYS A 97 -11.30 0.94 4.19
N GLU A 98 -11.05 0.48 5.40
CA GLU A 98 -11.65 1.04 6.62
C GLU A 98 -11.22 2.49 6.86
N VAL A 99 -9.92 2.78 6.70
CA VAL A 99 -9.38 4.15 6.83
C VAL A 99 -10.04 5.09 5.81
N LEU A 100 -10.15 4.67 4.54
CA LEU A 100 -10.81 5.49 3.51
C LEU A 100 -12.30 5.69 3.79
N SER A 101 -13.00 4.65 4.28
CA SER A 101 -14.42 4.76 4.66
C SER A 101 -14.60 5.80 5.78
N ARG A 102 -13.77 5.77 6.82
CA ARG A 102 -13.83 6.76 7.91
C ARG A 102 -13.47 8.17 7.47
N LEU A 103 -12.46 8.33 6.61
CA LEU A 103 -12.11 9.64 6.04
C LEU A 103 -13.25 10.20 5.16
N LYS A 104 -13.97 9.33 4.46
CA LYS A 104 -15.17 9.69 3.70
C LYS A 104 -16.30 10.17 4.60
N GLU A 105 -16.60 9.44 5.67
CA GLU A 105 -17.62 9.82 6.65
C GLU A 105 -17.34 11.19 7.29
N GLN A 106 -16.07 11.47 7.57
CA GLN A 106 -15.62 12.76 8.12
C GLN A 106 -15.50 13.88 7.07
N LYS A 107 -15.78 13.61 5.79
CA LYS A 107 -15.64 14.56 4.65
C LYS A 107 -14.24 15.16 4.51
N LEU A 108 -13.20 14.44 4.93
CA LEU A 108 -11.80 14.91 4.87
C LEU A 108 -11.07 14.44 3.61
N LEU A 109 -11.74 13.75 2.68
CA LEU A 109 -11.11 13.23 1.45
C LEU A 109 -10.51 14.35 0.59
N GLU A 110 -11.23 15.46 0.44
CA GLU A 110 -10.79 16.62 -0.33
C GLU A 110 -9.58 17.31 0.33
N SER A 111 -9.60 17.47 1.67
CA SER A 111 -8.50 18.11 2.40
C SER A 111 -7.18 17.35 2.30
N TYR A 112 -7.25 16.03 2.09
CA TYR A 112 -6.09 15.15 1.94
C TYR A 112 -5.72 14.85 0.48
N GLY A 113 -6.47 15.35 -0.50
CA GLY A 113 -6.21 15.10 -1.93
C GLY A 113 -6.43 13.64 -2.35
N LEU A 114 -7.29 12.90 -1.63
CA LEU A 114 -7.56 11.48 -1.85
C LEU A 114 -8.82 11.21 -2.69
N ASP A 115 -9.61 12.22 -2.98
CA ASP A 115 -10.92 12.07 -3.63
C ASP A 115 -10.80 11.32 -4.99
N GLU A 116 -9.81 11.70 -5.80
CA GLU A 116 -9.48 11.08 -7.10
C GLU A 116 -8.88 9.67 -6.98
N LEU A 117 -8.30 9.29 -5.84
CA LEU A 117 -7.63 8.00 -5.63
C LEU A 117 -8.52 6.98 -4.91
N THR A 118 -9.69 7.40 -4.43
CA THR A 118 -10.58 6.57 -3.62
C THR A 118 -11.11 5.37 -4.42
N ARG A 119 -11.26 5.52 -5.75
CA ARG A 119 -11.69 4.43 -6.64
C ARG A 119 -10.61 3.35 -6.79
N ALA A 120 -9.35 3.76 -6.94
CA ALA A 120 -8.19 2.87 -7.04
C ALA A 120 -8.13 1.85 -5.90
N VAL A 121 -8.27 2.35 -4.66
CA VAL A 121 -8.10 1.54 -3.45
C VAL A 121 -9.32 0.64 -3.19
N ARG A 122 -10.52 1.05 -3.63
CA ARG A 122 -11.73 0.23 -3.46
C ARG A 122 -11.75 -0.98 -4.39
N GLU A 123 -11.34 -0.79 -5.64
CA GLU A 123 -11.48 -1.80 -6.71
C GLU A 123 -10.22 -2.66 -6.91
N HIS A 124 -9.00 -2.16 -6.66
CA HIS A 124 -7.77 -2.82 -7.15
C HIS A 124 -6.72 -3.18 -6.08
N CYS A 125 -6.82 -2.62 -4.87
CA CYS A 125 -6.03 -3.08 -3.73
C CYS A 125 -6.60 -4.40 -3.21
#